data_AF-A0A951GFP1-F1
#
_entry.id   AF-A0A951GFP1-F1
#
_cell.length_a   1.000
_cell.length_b   1.000
_cell.length_c   1.000
_cell.angle_alpha   90.00
_cell.angle_beta   90.00
_cell.angle_gamma   90.00
#
_symmetry.space_group_name_H-M   'P 1'
#
loop_
_entity.id
_entity.type
_entity.pdbx_description
1 polymer ?
#
loop_
_entity_poly.entity_id
_entity_poly.type
_entity_poly.pdbx_seq_one_letter_code
_entity_poly.pdbx_strand_id
1 'polypeptide(L)'
;TEWAKAAVSAYRAHKADRIVAEVNNGGDMVEATLRMIEPNVPFVAVRASRGKITRAEPIAALYEQGRVHHLGLFPALEDQMCAFTADARSGRSPYSAGCSPDRVDALVWALTDLLVEPMPGEGIYEMYRQWSGRLANAPTPDC
;
A
#
# COMPACT_ATOMS: atom_id res chain seq x y z
N THR A 1 5.85 1.15 22.37
CA THR A 1 4.40 0.87 22.36
C THR A 1 3.54 2.11 22.12
N GLU A 2 4.08 3.32 22.21
CA GLU A 2 3.30 4.56 22.02
C GLU A 2 2.57 4.65 20.68
N TRP A 3 3.21 4.25 19.57
CA TRP A 3 2.54 4.21 18.25
C TRP A 3 1.33 3.27 18.22
N ALA A 4 1.41 2.13 18.92
CA ALA A 4 0.34 1.15 18.94
C ALA A 4 -0.85 1.63 19.78
N LYS A 5 -0.58 2.35 20.88
CA LYS A 5 -1.63 3.04 21.65
C LYS A 5 -2.32 4.12 20.82
N ALA A 6 -1.55 4.88 20.05
CA ALA A 6 -2.09 5.89 19.15
C ALA A 6 -2.97 5.26 18.05
N ALA A 7 -2.51 4.16 17.45
CA ALA A 7 -3.28 3.42 16.44
C ALA A 7 -4.61 2.87 17.00
N VAL A 8 -4.58 2.25 18.19
CA VAL A 8 -5.79 1.76 18.87
C VAL A 8 -6.73 2.92 19.27
N SER A 9 -6.17 4.04 19.72
CA SER A 9 -6.97 5.22 20.07
C SER A 9 -7.66 5.80 18.82
N ALA A 10 -6.96 5.86 17.70
CA ALA A 10 -7.53 6.27 16.41
C ALA A 10 -8.61 5.29 15.94
N TYR A 11 -8.37 3.97 16.03
CA TYR A 11 -9.35 2.93 15.72
C TYR A 11 -10.66 3.14 16.49
N ARG A 12 -10.57 3.40 17.81
CA ARG A 12 -11.76 3.67 18.65
C ARG A 12 -12.43 5.00 18.33
N ALA A 13 -11.65 6.07 18.14
CA ALA A 13 -12.17 7.40 17.85
C ALA A 13 -12.93 7.43 16.53
N HIS A 14 -12.43 6.74 15.51
CA HIS A 14 -13.03 6.66 14.19
C HIS A 14 -14.04 5.51 14.04
N LYS A 15 -14.21 4.65 15.05
CA LYS A 15 -15.01 3.41 14.98
C LYS A 15 -14.68 2.61 13.72
N ALA A 16 -13.39 2.51 13.40
CA ALA A 16 -12.93 1.87 12.19
C ALA A 16 -13.27 0.38 12.19
N ASP A 17 -13.41 -0.22 11.00
CA ASP A 17 -13.70 -1.65 10.88
C ASP A 17 -12.49 -2.53 11.19
N ARG A 18 -11.27 -2.04 10.90
CA ARG A 18 -10.01 -2.77 11.09
C ARG A 18 -8.78 -1.86 11.03
N ILE A 19 -7.66 -2.38 11.50
CA ILE A 19 -6.33 -1.81 11.33
C ILE A 19 -5.57 -2.60 10.27
N VAL A 20 -5.08 -1.92 9.24
CA VAL A 20 -4.25 -2.50 8.17
C VAL A 20 -2.79 -2.10 8.42
N ALA A 21 -1.86 -3.06 8.39
CA ALA A 21 -0.43 -2.76 8.54
C ALA A 21 0.45 -3.55 7.58
N GLU A 22 1.48 -2.89 7.04
CA GLU A 22 2.49 -3.50 6.19
C GLU A 22 3.48 -4.34 7.01
N VAL A 23 3.66 -5.61 6.65
CA VAL A 23 4.43 -6.58 7.45
C VAL A 23 5.75 -7.02 6.82
N ASN A 24 6.34 -6.17 5.97
CA ASN A 24 7.54 -6.54 5.20
C ASN A 24 8.79 -6.83 6.06
N ASN A 25 8.93 -6.18 7.22
CA ASN A 25 10.00 -6.44 8.19
C ASN A 25 9.42 -6.51 9.60
N GLY A 26 9.21 -7.71 10.14
CA GLY A 26 8.81 -7.91 11.55
C GLY A 26 7.29 -7.88 11.81
N GLY A 27 6.48 -8.33 10.86
CA GLY A 27 5.01 -8.35 10.95
C GLY A 27 4.40 -8.88 12.23
N ASP A 28 4.94 -10.00 12.73
CA ASP A 28 4.45 -10.65 13.94
C ASP A 28 4.57 -9.74 15.17
N MET A 29 5.55 -8.83 15.17
CA MET A 29 5.75 -7.86 16.26
C MET A 29 4.68 -6.76 16.23
N VAL A 30 4.21 -6.36 15.04
CA VAL A 30 3.17 -5.33 14.88
C VAL A 30 1.84 -5.86 15.42
N GLU A 31 1.45 -7.06 14.98
CA GLU A 31 0.22 -7.69 15.44
C GLU A 31 0.26 -7.96 16.95
N ALA A 32 1.35 -8.57 17.45
CA ALA A 32 1.50 -8.84 18.88
C ALA A 32 1.42 -7.56 19.72
N THR A 33 2.03 -6.46 19.25
CA THR A 33 2.00 -5.18 19.98
C THR A 33 0.59 -4.57 20.02
N LEU A 34 -0.17 -4.68 18.94
CA LEU A 34 -1.57 -4.22 18.92
C LEU A 34 -2.45 -5.09 19.83
N ARG A 35 -2.29 -6.42 19.76
CA ARG A 35 -3.06 -7.37 20.59
C ARG A 35 -2.74 -7.27 22.08
N MET A 36 -1.52 -6.85 22.45
CA MET A 36 -1.18 -6.55 23.85
C MET A 36 -1.99 -5.38 24.42
N ILE A 37 -2.40 -4.42 23.58
CA ILE A 37 -3.17 -3.24 23.99
C ILE A 37 -4.67 -3.51 23.85
N GLU A 38 -5.09 -4.12 22.75
CA GLU A 38 -6.48 -4.48 22.48
C GLU A 38 -6.57 -5.89 21.84
N PRO A 39 -6.89 -6.92 22.63
CA PRO A 39 -6.83 -8.31 22.17
C PRO A 39 -7.76 -8.63 20.99
N ASN A 40 -8.89 -7.93 20.91
CA ASN A 40 -9.96 -8.16 19.94
C ASN A 40 -9.91 -7.21 18.73
N VAL A 41 -8.81 -6.47 18.55
CA VAL A 41 -8.70 -5.54 17.42
C VAL A 41 -8.69 -6.30 16.08
N PRO A 42 -9.58 -5.98 15.13
CA PRO A 42 -9.54 -6.55 13.80
C PRO A 42 -8.29 -6.03 13.07
N PHE A 43 -7.40 -6.95 12.70
CA PHE A 43 -6.10 -6.65 12.11
C PHE A 43 -5.92 -7.35 10.78
N VAL A 44 -5.40 -6.63 9.78
CA VAL A 44 -5.05 -7.18 8.47
C VAL A 44 -3.59 -6.87 8.16
N ALA A 45 -2.82 -7.93 7.96
CA ALA A 45 -1.43 -7.85 7.53
C ALA A 45 -1.34 -7.78 6.01
N VAL A 46 -0.71 -6.74 5.47
CA VAL A 46 -0.45 -6.59 4.03
C VAL A 46 1.04 -6.70 3.73
N ARG A 47 1.39 -7.38 2.64
CA ARG A 47 2.77 -7.53 2.17
C ARG A 47 2.94 -6.78 0.86
N ALA A 48 3.95 -5.92 0.78
CA ALA A 48 4.24 -5.24 -0.49
C ALA A 48 5.09 -6.16 -1.37
N SER A 49 4.50 -6.69 -2.44
CA SER A 49 5.21 -7.49 -3.45
C SER A 49 5.69 -6.66 -4.63
N ARG A 50 5.03 -5.52 -4.91
CA ARG A 50 5.32 -4.64 -6.05
C ARG A 50 5.87 -3.29 -5.55
N GLY A 51 6.61 -2.60 -6.42
CA GLY A 51 7.18 -1.29 -6.10
C GLY A 51 6.11 -0.26 -5.71
N LYS A 52 6.47 0.69 -4.85
CA LYS A 52 5.58 1.71 -4.27
C LYS A 52 4.69 2.41 -5.31
N ILE A 53 5.28 2.79 -6.45
CA ILE A 53 4.60 3.48 -7.54
C ILE A 53 3.52 2.59 -8.17
N THR A 54 3.84 1.33 -8.46
CA THR A 54 2.91 0.37 -9.07
C THR A 54 1.74 0.04 -8.16
N ARG A 55 1.94 0.10 -6.84
CA ARG A 55 0.84 -0.07 -5.86
C ARG A 55 -0.07 1.16 -5.79
N ALA A 56 0.48 2.36 -5.99
CA ALA A 56 -0.29 3.61 -5.95
C ALA A 56 -1.07 3.89 -7.25
N GLU A 57 -0.67 3.32 -8.38
CA GLU A 57 -1.33 3.45 -9.69
C GLU A 57 -2.86 3.27 -9.66
N PRO A 58 -3.43 2.17 -9.11
CA PRO A 58 -4.89 2.01 -9.07
C PRO A 58 -5.58 3.09 -8.23
N ILE A 59 -4.92 3.57 -7.18
CA ILE A 59 -5.46 4.63 -6.32
C ILE A 59 -5.43 5.98 -7.05
N ALA A 60 -4.35 6.27 -7.77
CA ALA A 60 -4.27 7.46 -8.61
C ALA A 60 -5.39 7.50 -9.66
N ALA A 61 -5.72 6.37 -10.27
CA ALA A 61 -6.86 6.27 -11.19
C ALA A 61 -8.20 6.59 -10.50
N LEU A 62 -8.39 6.21 -9.23
CA LEU A 62 -9.59 6.58 -8.47
C LEU A 62 -9.65 8.08 -8.15
N TYR A 63 -8.50 8.73 -7.93
CA TYR A 63 -8.42 10.18 -7.80
C TYR A 63 -8.75 10.89 -9.12
N GLU A 64 -8.22 10.42 -10.24
CA GLU A 64 -8.52 10.97 -11.58
C GLU A 64 -10.01 10.85 -11.93
N GLN A 65 -10.65 9.76 -11.52
CA GLN A 65 -12.10 9.56 -11.68
C GLN A 65 -12.94 10.40 -10.71
N GLY A 66 -12.32 11.16 -9.80
CA GLY A 66 -13.03 11.95 -8.80
C GLY A 66 -13.79 11.09 -7.79
N ARG A 67 -13.33 9.87 -7.51
CA ARG A 67 -13.98 8.97 -6.54
C ARG A 67 -13.45 9.13 -5.12
N VAL A 68 -12.31 9.81 -4.95
CA VAL A 68 -11.68 10.07 -3.66
C VAL A 68 -11.57 11.57 -3.45
N HIS A 69 -12.07 12.03 -2.30
CA HIS A 69 -12.00 13.44 -1.90
C HIS A 69 -11.54 13.54 -0.45
N HIS A 70 -10.63 14.48 -0.19
CA HIS A 70 -10.22 14.83 1.16
C HIS A 70 -11.06 16.00 1.68
N LEU A 71 -11.54 15.89 2.92
CA LEU A 71 -12.26 16.97 3.61
C LEU A 71 -11.32 17.66 4.59
N GLY A 72 -10.88 18.88 4.26
CA GLY A 72 -9.95 19.67 5.07
C GLY A 72 -8.61 19.90 4.38
N LEU A 73 -7.63 20.38 5.16
CA LEU A 73 -6.27 20.64 4.70
C LEU A 73 -5.32 19.63 5.33
N PHE A 74 -4.59 18.90 4.50
CA PHE A 74 -3.59 17.93 4.96
C PHE A 74 -2.22 18.27 4.37
N PRO A 75 -1.58 19.39 4.77
CA PRO A 75 -0.39 19.92 4.10
C PRO A 75 0.74 18.90 4.01
N ALA A 76 1.02 18.17 5.11
CA ALA A 76 2.08 17.16 5.10
C ALA A 76 1.77 15.92 4.25
N LEU A 77 0.49 15.62 4.00
CA LEU A 77 0.08 14.55 3.09
C LEU A 77 0.10 15.05 1.65
N GLU A 78 -0.47 16.23 1.41
CA GLU A 78 -0.53 16.90 0.10
C GLU A 78 0.88 17.16 -0.46
N ASP A 79 1.81 17.65 0.36
CA ASP A 79 3.22 17.81 -0.01
C ASP A 79 3.84 16.48 -0.45
N GLN A 80 3.57 15.40 0.30
CA GLN A 80 4.05 14.06 -0.06
C GLN A 80 3.39 13.57 -1.36
N MET A 81 2.10 13.83 -1.57
CA MET A 81 1.39 13.47 -2.80
C MET A 81 1.96 14.23 -4.02
N CYS A 82 2.23 15.52 -3.89
CA CYS A 82 2.81 16.34 -4.95
C CYS A 82 4.23 15.90 -5.33
N ALA A 83 5.03 15.48 -4.34
CA ALA A 83 6.38 14.97 -4.58
C ALA A 83 6.42 13.47 -4.95
N PHE A 84 5.28 12.77 -4.94
CA PHE A 84 5.15 11.37 -5.34
C PHE A 84 5.02 11.26 -6.87
N THR A 85 6.15 11.25 -7.57
CA THR A 85 6.20 11.19 -9.04
C THR A 85 6.79 9.87 -9.55
N ALA A 86 6.38 9.46 -10.76
CA ALA A 86 6.91 8.27 -11.44
C ALA A 86 8.44 8.35 -11.69
N ASP A 87 9.01 9.56 -11.69
CA ASP A 87 10.45 9.81 -11.81
C ASP A 87 11.24 9.46 -10.54
N ALA A 88 10.59 8.92 -9.49
CA ALA A 88 11.27 8.35 -8.34
C ALA A 88 12.24 7.20 -8.70
N ARG A 89 12.07 6.58 -9.88
CA ARG A 89 13.03 5.60 -10.43
C ARG A 89 14.32 6.22 -10.96
N SER A 90 14.32 7.53 -11.28
CA SER A 90 15.46 8.29 -11.81
C SER A 90 16.40 8.82 -10.73
N GLY A 91 16.12 8.59 -9.44
CA GLY A 91 16.92 9.19 -8.36
C GLY A 91 16.68 10.70 -8.16
N ARG A 92 15.70 11.29 -8.85
CA ARG A 92 15.36 12.72 -8.83
C ARG A 92 14.15 13.08 -7.97
N SER A 93 13.36 12.10 -7.54
CA SER A 93 12.33 12.36 -6.53
C SER A 93 13.00 12.57 -5.17
N PRO A 94 12.60 13.56 -4.37
CA PRO A 94 13.15 13.75 -3.01
C PRO A 94 12.96 12.50 -2.12
N TYR A 95 12.11 11.54 -2.52
CA TYR A 95 11.86 10.28 -1.83
C TYR A 95 12.65 9.07 -2.39
N SER A 96 13.54 9.27 -3.38
CA SER A 96 14.37 8.18 -3.93
C SER A 96 15.63 7.87 -3.11
N ALA A 97 15.94 8.66 -2.08
CA ALA A 97 17.19 8.57 -1.30
C ALA A 97 16.98 8.48 0.22
N GLY A 98 16.04 7.63 0.68
CA GLY A 98 15.94 7.23 2.10
C GLY A 98 14.81 7.87 2.91
N CYS A 99 14.06 8.81 2.35
CA CYS A 99 12.80 9.28 2.93
C CYS A 99 11.64 8.51 2.31
N SER A 100 11.13 7.50 3.00
CA SER A 100 9.91 6.79 2.60
C SER A 100 8.70 7.74 2.74
N PRO A 101 7.81 7.84 1.74
CA PRO A 101 6.58 8.64 1.85
C PRO A 101 5.55 7.91 2.72
N ASP A 102 5.73 7.96 4.03
CA ASP A 102 4.98 7.13 4.98
C ASP A 102 3.48 7.44 5.02
N ARG A 103 3.06 8.70 4.77
CA ARG A 103 1.63 9.08 4.81
C ARG A 103 0.90 8.67 3.53
N VAL A 104 1.54 8.86 2.38
CA VAL A 104 0.99 8.41 1.09
C VAL A 104 0.93 6.89 1.05
N ASP A 105 1.94 6.20 1.55
CA ASP A 105 1.93 4.73 1.62
C ASP A 105 0.78 4.21 2.52
N ALA A 106 0.53 4.86 3.66
CA ALA A 106 -0.60 4.54 4.53
C ALA A 106 -1.96 4.81 3.86
N LEU A 107 -2.11 5.95 3.16
CA LEU A 107 -3.29 6.30 2.39
C LEU A 107 -3.58 5.27 1.28
N VAL A 108 -2.55 4.87 0.54
CA VAL A 108 -2.66 3.88 -0.53
C VAL A 108 -3.13 2.55 0.03
N TRP A 109 -2.59 2.10 1.17
CA TRP A 109 -3.06 0.87 1.81
C TRP A 109 -4.51 0.96 2.28
N ALA A 110 -4.89 2.07 2.93
CA ALA A 110 -6.26 2.27 3.40
C ALA A 110 -7.27 2.28 2.23
N LEU A 111 -6.96 2.99 1.15
CA LEU A 111 -7.84 3.05 -0.03
C LEU A 111 -7.87 1.74 -0.80
N THR A 112 -6.77 0.98 -0.81
CA THR A 112 -6.75 -0.34 -1.43
C THR A 112 -7.67 -1.30 -0.67
N ASP A 113 -7.58 -1.36 0.66
CA ASP A 113 -8.44 -2.22 1.48
C ASP A 113 -9.93 -1.80 1.39
N LEU A 114 -10.20 -0.50 1.23
CA LEU A 114 -11.57 0.02 1.16
C LEU A 114 -12.22 -0.12 -0.23
N LEU A 115 -11.48 0.11 -1.31
CA LEU A 115 -12.05 0.32 -2.66
C LEU A 115 -11.64 -0.73 -3.68
N VAL A 116 -10.57 -1.50 -3.42
CA VAL A 116 -10.03 -2.45 -4.40
C VAL A 116 -10.39 -3.85 -3.94
N GLU A 117 -11.45 -4.38 -4.52
CA GLU A 117 -11.77 -5.80 -4.38
C GLU A 117 -10.76 -6.62 -5.21
N PRO A 118 -10.19 -7.71 -4.65
CA PRO A 118 -9.33 -8.60 -5.42
C PRO A 118 -10.14 -9.22 -6.56
N MET A 119 -9.60 -9.16 -7.78
CA MET A 119 -10.28 -9.75 -8.94
C MET A 119 -10.46 -11.27 -8.72
N PRO A 120 -11.68 -11.81 -8.90
CA PRO A 120 -11.89 -13.25 -8.86
C PRO A 120 -10.96 -13.95 -9.87
N GLY A 121 -10.10 -14.84 -9.38
CA GLY A 121 -9.17 -15.59 -10.23
C GLY A 121 -7.84 -14.88 -10.55
N GLU A 122 -7.45 -13.84 -9.80
CA GLU A 122 -6.15 -13.17 -9.95
C GLU A 122 -4.96 -14.14 -10.08
N GLY A 123 -4.93 -15.23 -9.30
CA GLY A 123 -3.86 -16.23 -9.38
C GLY A 123 -3.73 -16.93 -10.74
N ILE A 124 -4.85 -17.12 -11.46
CA ILE A 124 -4.84 -17.70 -12.81
C ILE A 124 -4.25 -16.68 -13.79
N TYR A 125 -4.66 -15.42 -13.70
CA TYR A 125 -4.12 -14.35 -14.55
C TYR A 125 -2.63 -14.11 -14.29
N GLU A 126 -2.19 -14.13 -13.03
CA GLU A 126 -0.80 -13.96 -12.67
C GLU A 126 0.06 -15.13 -13.19
N MET A 127 -0.45 -16.37 -13.09
CA MET A 127 0.18 -17.55 -13.70
C MET A 127 0.34 -17.37 -15.21
N TYR A 128 -0.72 -16.98 -15.93
CA TYR A 128 -0.64 -16.75 -17.38
C TYR A 128 0.29 -15.59 -17.75
N ARG A 129 0.32 -14.51 -16.97
CA ARG A 129 1.24 -13.39 -17.17
C ARG A 129 2.70 -13.85 -17.03
N GLN A 130 3.00 -14.65 -16.00
CA GLN A 130 4.34 -15.20 -15.79
C GLN A 130 4.72 -16.17 -16.92
N TRP A 131 3.80 -17.03 -17.36
CA TRP A 131 4.03 -17.94 -18.49
C TRP A 131 4.30 -17.17 -19.79
N SER A 132 3.49 -16.15 -20.10
CA SER A 132 3.72 -15.29 -21.26
C SER A 132 5.08 -14.57 -21.16
N GLY A 133 5.45 -14.07 -19.99
CA GLY A 133 6.78 -13.46 -19.78
C GLY A 133 7.94 -14.45 -19.96
N ARG A 134 7.77 -15.73 -19.56
CA ARG A 134 8.77 -16.78 -19.81
C ARG A 134 8.87 -17.16 -21.28
N LEU A 135 7.73 -17.23 -21.99
CA LEU A 135 7.70 -17.51 -23.42
C LEU A 135 8.31 -16.36 -24.25
N ALA A 136 8.07 -15.11 -23.86
CA ALA A 136 8.68 -13.94 -24.49
C ALA A 136 10.21 -13.87 -24.30
N ASN A 137 10.73 -14.45 -23.21
CA ASN A 137 12.15 -14.53 -22.90
C ASN A 137 12.77 -15.89 -23.26
N ALA A 138 12.04 -16.78 -23.92
CA ALA A 138 12.58 -18.06 -24.37
C ALA A 138 13.57 -17.82 -25.52
N PRO A 139 14.76 -18.44 -25.52
CA PRO A 139 15.68 -18.34 -26.63
C PRO A 139 14.98 -18.87 -27.90
N THR A 140 15.05 -18.10 -28.98
CA THR A 140 14.59 -18.56 -30.30
C THR A 140 15.34 -19.83 -30.65
N PRO A 141 14.66 -20.90 -31.06
CA PRO A 141 15.36 -22.11 -31.48
C PRO A 141 16.25 -21.77 -32.69
N ASP A 142 17.54 -22.07 -32.58
CA ASP A 142 18.48 -21.92 -33.69
C ASP A 142 17.98 -22.74 -34.88
N CYS A 143 17.88 -22.08 -36.04
CA CYS A 143 17.52 -22.68 -37.32
C CYS A 143 18.61 -23.64 -37.83
#